data_AF-A0A1G2RYK4-F1
#
_entry.id   AF-A0A1G2RYK4-F1
#
_cell.length_a   1.000
_cell.length_b   1.000
_cell.length_c   1.000
_cell.angle_alpha   90.00
_cell.angle_beta   90.00
_cell.angle_gamma   90.00
#
_symmetry.space_group_name_H-M   'P 1'
#
loop_
_entity.id
_entity.type
_entity.pdbx_description
1 polymer ?
#
loop_
_entity_poly.entity_id
_entity_poly.type
_entity_poly.pdbx_seq_one_letter_code
_entity_poly.pdbx_strand_id
1 'polypeptide(L)'
;MEPIRVFKRREEGSTWEYTVLLGHDSRDVGFLVKIDRQYWEYLTDGRESPEQLVRKCFRFLLKKQSKYSILRSFDLREIDELFPEFKTEIKKTALSAP
;
A
#
# COMPACT_ATOMS: atom_id res chain seq x y z
N MET A 1 16.43 4.76 3.71
CA MET A 1 14.99 4.60 3.44
C MET A 1 14.55 3.33 4.14
N GLU A 2 13.43 3.34 4.86
CA GLU A 2 12.90 2.12 5.51
C GLU A 2 12.63 1.05 4.44
N PRO A 3 13.22 -0.15 4.51
CA PRO A 3 13.00 -1.17 3.51
C PRO A 3 11.57 -1.71 3.65
N ILE A 4 10.92 -1.90 2.49
CA ILE A 4 9.53 -2.34 2.40
C ILE A 4 9.51 -3.74 1.80
N ARG A 5 9.16 -4.73 2.63
CA ARG A 5 8.94 -6.11 2.18
C ARG A 5 7.45 -6.39 2.17
N VAL A 6 6.96 -6.96 1.06
CA VAL A 6 5.54 -7.21 0.82
C VAL A 6 5.37 -8.69 0.49
N PHE A 7 4.49 -9.36 1.21
CA PHE A 7 4.20 -10.78 1.06
C PHE A 7 2.71 -10.98 0.88
N LYS A 8 2.31 -11.66 -0.20
CA LYS A 8 0.92 -12.04 -0.40
C LYS A 8 0.54 -13.08 0.65
N ARG A 9 -0.53 -12.82 1.40
CA ARG A 9 -1.03 -13.72 2.44
C ARG A 9 -2.20 -14.54 1.92
N ARG A 10 -3.16 -13.90 1.25
CA ARG A 10 -4.35 -14.55 0.68
C ARG A 10 -4.86 -13.82 -0.56
N GLU A 11 -5.61 -14.55 -1.36
CA GLU A 11 -6.45 -14.03 -2.43
C GLU A 11 -7.78 -14.77 -2.35
N GLU A 12 -8.87 -14.03 -2.17
CA GLU A 12 -10.21 -14.59 -2.07
C GLU A 12 -11.16 -13.71 -2.87
N GLY A 13 -11.79 -14.29 -3.90
CA GLY A 13 -12.67 -13.56 -4.81
C GLY A 13 -11.99 -12.33 -5.42
N SER A 14 -12.51 -11.15 -5.12
CA SER A 14 -11.98 -9.86 -5.59
C SER A 14 -11.05 -9.17 -4.59
N THR A 15 -10.63 -9.84 -3.51
CA THR A 15 -9.82 -9.22 -2.46
C THR A 15 -8.46 -9.90 -2.33
N TRP A 16 -7.40 -9.08 -2.25
CA TRP A 16 -6.07 -9.52 -1.87
C TRP A 16 -5.74 -9.07 -0.45
N GLU A 17 -5.02 -9.92 0.28
CA GLU A 17 -4.47 -9.60 1.59
C GLU A 17 -2.95 -9.74 1.56
N TYR A 18 -2.26 -8.71 2.04
CA TYR A 18 -0.81 -8.63 2.08
C TYR A 18 -0.30 -8.39 3.50
N THR A 19 0.82 -9.04 3.83
CA THR A 19 1.65 -8.65 4.97
C THR A 19 2.75 -7.72 4.49
N VAL A 20 2.91 -6.57 5.16
CA VAL A 20 4.01 -5.64 4.91
C VAL A 20 4.90 -5.56 6.13
N LEU A 21 6.22 -5.65 5.94
CA LEU A 21 7.22 -5.41 6.97
C LEU A 21 8.00 -4.14 6.64
N LEU A 22 8.03 -3.20 7.60
CA LEU A 22 8.84 -1.98 7.53
C LEU A 22 9.92 -1.99 8.62
N GLY A 23 11.18 -1.86 8.21
CA GLY A 23 12.28 -1.78 9.17
C GLY A 23 13.46 -2.68 8.84
N HIS A 24 14.47 -2.59 9.71
CA HIS A 24 15.67 -3.39 9.66
C HIS A 24 15.68 -4.35 10.85
N ASP A 25 15.80 -5.63 10.55
CA ASP A 25 16.01 -6.72 11.50
C ASP A 25 14.99 -6.73 12.65
N SER A 26 15.44 -6.57 13.90
CA SER A 26 14.62 -6.63 15.11
C SER A 26 13.66 -5.44 15.28
N ARG A 27 13.73 -4.42 14.42
CA ARG A 27 12.83 -3.25 14.45
C ARG A 27 11.78 -3.29 13.35
N ASP A 28 11.53 -4.47 12.80
CA ASP A 28 10.47 -4.71 11.84
C ASP A 28 9.11 -4.46 12.46
N VAL A 29 8.31 -3.70 11.73
CA VAL A 29 6.93 -3.42 12.07
C VAL A 29 6.04 -4.06 11.01
N GLY A 30 5.13 -4.93 11.45
CA GLY A 30 4.22 -5.66 10.58
C GLY A 30 2.89 -4.97 10.38
N PHE A 31 2.35 -5.07 9.17
CA PHE A 31 1.07 -4.52 8.77
C PHE A 31 0.27 -5.53 7.94
N LEU A 32 -1.04 -5.53 8.10
CA LEU A 32 -1.98 -6.32 7.30
C LEU A 32 -2.82 -5.42 6.40
N VAL A 33 -2.68 -5.59 5.10
CA VAL A 33 -3.29 -4.69 4.10
C VAL A 33 -4.28 -5.48 3.28
N LYS A 34 -5.50 -4.97 3.18
CA LYS A 34 -6.51 -5.49 2.26
C LYS A 34 -6.64 -4.58 1.05
N ILE A 35 -6.86 -5.20 -0.11
CA ILE A 35 -7.00 -4.50 -1.38
C ILE A 35 -8.14 -5.14 -2.14
N ASP A 36 -9.18 -4.36 -2.40
CA ASP A 36 -10.19 -4.73 -3.38
C ASP A 36 -9.67 -4.55 -4.83
N ARG A 37 -9.99 -5.51 -5.70
CA ARG A 37 -9.54 -5.56 -7.09
C ARG A 37 -10.03 -4.38 -7.91
N GLN A 38 -11.27 -3.93 -7.72
CA GLN A 38 -11.79 -2.76 -8.44
C GLN A 38 -11.08 -1.49 -8.00
N TYR A 39 -10.72 -1.39 -6.72
CA TYR A 39 -9.98 -0.24 -6.21
C TYR A 39 -8.54 -0.19 -6.73
N TRP A 40 -7.86 -1.34 -6.76
CA TRP A 40 -6.56 -1.46 -7.42
C TRP A 40 -6.65 -1.04 -8.88
N GLU A 41 -7.62 -1.56 -9.63
CA GLU A 41 -7.81 -1.23 -11.05
C GLU A 41 -8.07 0.27 -11.24
N TYR A 42 -8.91 0.87 -10.40
CA TYR A 42 -9.16 2.32 -10.40
C TYR A 42 -7.91 3.17 -10.15
N LEU A 43 -6.99 2.73 -9.29
CA LEU A 43 -5.77 3.46 -8.97
C LEU A 43 -4.64 3.28 -9.99
N THR A 44 -4.67 2.17 -10.73
CA THR A 44 -3.53 1.71 -11.52
C THR A 44 -3.82 1.56 -13.01
N ASP A 45 -5.08 1.67 -13.42
CA ASP A 45 -5.60 1.25 -14.73
C ASP A 45 -5.18 -0.18 -15.10
N GLY A 46 -4.98 -1.04 -14.08
CA GLY A 46 -4.52 -2.42 -14.24
C GLY A 46 -3.07 -2.59 -14.69
N ARG A 47 -2.25 -1.52 -14.67
CA ARG A 47 -0.90 -1.51 -15.27
C ARG A 47 0.22 -1.95 -14.35
N GLU A 48 -0.01 -2.01 -13.03
CA GLU A 48 1.00 -2.43 -12.05
C GLU A 48 0.47 -3.54 -11.15
N SER A 49 1.33 -4.42 -10.64
CA SER A 49 0.86 -5.48 -9.74
C SER A 49 0.33 -4.91 -8.41
N PRO A 50 -0.59 -5.59 -7.72
CA PRO A 50 -1.07 -5.15 -6.41
C PRO A 50 0.06 -5.00 -5.38
N GLU A 51 1.13 -5.81 -5.46
CA GLU A 51 2.33 -5.65 -4.64
C GLU A 51 3.03 -4.31 -4.86
N GLN A 52 3.10 -3.84 -6.12
CA GLN A 52 3.71 -2.55 -6.45
C GLN A 52 2.87 -1.40 -5.93
N LEU A 53 1.54 -1.50 -6.05
CA LEU A 53 0.61 -0.55 -5.45
C LEU A 53 0.86 -0.46 -3.94
N VAL A 54 0.89 -1.58 -3.21
CA VAL A 54 1.18 -1.60 -1.76
C VAL A 54 2.49 -0.89 -1.44
N ARG A 55 3.56 -1.17 -2.19
CA ARG A 55 4.85 -0.50 -1.98
C ARG A 55 4.75 1.00 -2.17
N LYS A 56 4.03 1.48 -3.20
CA LYS A 56 3.80 2.92 -3.44
C LYS A 56 3.02 3.55 -2.30
N CYS A 57 1.99 2.88 -1.80
CA CYS A 57 1.17 3.35 -0.69
C CYS A 57 1.97 3.50 0.60
N PHE A 58 2.80 2.52 0.95
CA PHE A 58 3.69 2.64 2.11
C PHE A 58 4.76 3.71 1.93
N ARG A 59 5.31 3.90 0.73
CA ARG A 59 6.19 5.06 0.45
C ARG A 59 5.47 6.40 0.64
N PHE A 60 4.20 6.50 0.24
CA PHE A 60 3.39 7.69 0.48
C PHE A 60 3.17 7.92 1.98
N LEU A 61 2.72 6.89 2.72
CA LEU A 61 2.48 7.00 4.17
C LEU A 61 3.74 7.40 4.94
N LEU A 62 4.90 6.81 4.60
CA LEU A 62 6.17 7.13 5.24
C LEU A 62 6.68 8.56 4.95
N LYS A 63 6.18 9.22 3.89
CA LYS A 63 6.45 10.65 3.65
C LYS A 63 5.60 11.57 4.54
N LYS A 64 4.47 11.07 5.05
CA LYS A 64 3.47 11.85 5.80
C LYS A 64 3.53 11.60 7.31
N GLN A 65 3.89 10.39 7.71
CA GLN A 65 3.88 9.98 9.10
C GLN A 65 4.95 8.93 9.41
N SER A 66 5.25 8.78 10.70
CA SER A 66 6.14 7.73 11.20
C SER A 66 5.54 6.34 10.98
N LYS A 67 6.38 5.32 10.75
CA LYS A 67 5.94 3.91 10.67
C LYS A 67 5.22 3.42 11.94
N TYR A 68 5.48 4.06 13.08
CA TYR A 68 4.81 3.73 14.34
C TYR A 68 3.38 4.29 14.43
N SER A 69 3.04 5.28 13.61
CA SER A 69 1.71 5.91 13.54
C SER A 69 0.79 5.27 12.50
N ILE A 70 1.33 4.46 11.58
CA ILE A 70 0.53 3.76 10.57
C ILE A 70 -0.32 2.67 11.24
N LEU A 71 -1.61 2.63 10.90
CA LEU A 71 -2.54 1.59 11.35
C LEU A 71 -2.00 0.19 11.02
N ARG A 72 -2.03 -0.72 11.99
CA ARG A 72 -1.46 -2.09 11.85
C ARG A 72 -2.26 -2.97 10.90
N SER A 73 -3.55 -2.70 10.70
CA SER A 73 -4.38 -3.37 9.72
C SER A 73 -5.38 -2.39 9.14
N PHE A 74 -5.52 -2.37 7.82
CA PHE A 74 -6.44 -1.48 7.12
C PHE A 74 -6.72 -1.98 5.69
N ASP A 75 -7.84 -1.56 5.13
CA ASP A 75 -8.11 -1.56 3.69
C ASP A 75 -7.46 -0.34 3.04
N LEU A 76 -6.86 -0.53 1.86
CA LEU A 76 -6.19 0.53 1.12
C LEU A 76 -7.09 1.78 0.94
N ARG A 77 -8.41 1.60 0.80
CA ARG A 77 -9.38 2.70 0.69
C ARG A 77 -9.40 3.61 1.91
N GLU A 78 -9.10 3.11 3.10
CA GLU A 78 -9.08 3.92 4.34
C GLU A 78 -7.98 4.99 4.31
N ILE A 79 -6.96 4.87 3.44
CA ILE A 79 -5.95 5.91 3.26
C ILE A 79 -6.59 7.19 2.68
N ASP A 80 -7.63 7.08 1.86
CA ASP A 80 -8.33 8.24 1.27
C ASP A 80 -8.95 9.15 2.32
N GLU A 81 -9.47 8.55 3.40
CA GLU A 81 -10.12 9.27 4.49
C GLU A 81 -9.11 10.06 5.32
N LEU A 82 -7.89 9.53 5.44
CA LEU A 82 -6.78 10.17 6.16
C LEU A 82 -6.04 11.20 5.32
N PHE A 83 -5.97 10.99 3.99
CA PHE A 83 -5.17 11.79 3.08
C PHE A 83 -5.93 12.04 1.75
N PRO A 84 -6.68 13.15 1.64
CA PRO A 84 -7.46 13.46 0.44
C PRO A 84 -6.64 13.52 -0.86
N GLU A 85 -5.35 13.83 -0.78
CA GLU A 85 -4.43 13.88 -1.93
C GLU A 85 -3.94 12.51 -2.42
N PHE A 86 -4.19 11.45 -1.64
CA PHE A 86 -3.61 10.12 -1.85
C PHE A 86 -3.85 9.57 -3.25
N LYS A 87 -5.11 9.55 -3.72
CA LYS A 87 -5.47 9.00 -5.03
C LYS A 87 -4.72 9.70 -6.16
N THR A 88 -4.66 11.04 -6.09
CA THR A 88 -4.01 11.85 -7.12
C THR A 88 -2.51 11.57 -7.15
N GLU A 89 -1.85 11.48 -6.01
CA GLU A 89 -0.42 11.16 -5.91
C GLU A 89 -0.12 9.74 -6.40
N ILE A 90 -0.90 8.76 -5.97
CA ILE A 90 -0.70 7.36 -6.37
C ILE A 90 -0.91 7.19 -7.86
N LYS A 91 -2.01 7.71 -8.44
CA LYS A 91 -2.26 7.65 -9.90
C LYS A 91 -1.14 8.28 -10.71
N LYS A 92 -0.64 9.45 -10.31
CA LYS A 92 0.52 10.09 -10.97
C LYS A 92 1.72 9.15 -10.97
N THR A 93 2.04 8.54 -9.83
CA THR A 93 3.18 7.62 -9.74
C THR A 93 2.95 6.25 -10.39
N ALA A 94 1.70 5.81 -10.54
CA ALA A 94 1.31 4.59 -11.27
C ALA A 94 1.46 4.75 -12.78
N LEU A 95 1.10 5.92 -13.30
CA LEU A 95 1.08 6.22 -14.73
C LEU A 95 2.41 6.78 -15.29
N SER A 96 3.41 7.00 -14.43
CA SER A 96 4.71 7.58 -14.80
C SER A 96 5.82 6.55 -15.05
N ALA A 97 5.48 5.25 -15.21
CA ALA A 97 6.47 4.27 -15.64
C ALA A 97 6.53 4.23 -17.19
N PRO A 98 7.71 4.43 -17.80
CA PRO A 98 7.91 4.30 -19.24
C PRO A 98 7.80 2.85 -19.74
#